data_AF-A0A8H4QWC0-F1
#
_entry.id   AF-A0A8H4QWC0-F1
#
_cell.length_a   1.000
_cell.length_b   1.000
_cell.length_c   1.000
_cell.angle_alpha   90.00
_cell.angle_beta   90.00
_cell.angle_gamma   90.00
#
_symmetry.space_group_name_H-M   'P 1'
#
loop_
_entity.id
_entity.type
_entity.pdbx_description
1 polymer ?
#
loop_
_entity_poly.entity_id
_entity_poly.type
_entity_poly.pdbx_seq_one_letter_code
_entity_poly.pdbx_strand_id
1 'polypeptide(L)'
;MPEAVTVTGRELDATSDAIDEVNVIKGKMWNAESEFDEKKDKSKFRDYEAACDRVKAFYKEQHEKQTVAYNIKARVDFKTKKRARMGVWEAIEMLNTIIDDSDPDTSMSQIEHLLQTAEAIRRDGKPEWMQVTGLLHDLGKLLLLFGAEGQWDVVGDTFVVGCKFSDKIIYPETFANNPDTYDAVYSTEYGIYKPNCGLDNVMLSWGHDEYLYNVVKDQSTLPPEALAMIRYHSFYPWHREGAYSHLTNEKDMKILEAVKSFNPYDLYSKSDEPCDVEKLKPYYQGLIAKFFPPVLDW
;
A
#
# COMPACT_ATOMS: atom_id res chain seq x y z
N MET A 1 -30.73 7.65 -22.12
CA MET A 1 -29.51 8.22 -21.52
C MET A 1 -29.66 8.01 -20.02
N PRO A 2 -28.78 7.27 -19.33
CA PRO A 2 -28.87 7.16 -17.88
C PRO A 2 -28.34 8.47 -17.27
N GLU A 3 -29.12 9.05 -16.37
CA GLU A 3 -28.75 10.24 -15.60
C GLU A 3 -27.60 9.89 -14.65
N ALA A 4 -26.55 10.70 -14.70
CA ALA A 4 -25.45 10.63 -13.73
C ALA A 4 -25.97 11.13 -12.39
N VAL A 5 -26.07 10.22 -11.42
CA VAL A 5 -26.37 10.57 -10.03
C VAL A 5 -25.16 11.33 -9.48
N THR A 6 -25.26 12.64 -9.38
CA THR A 6 -24.31 13.49 -8.67
C THR A 6 -24.53 13.33 -7.18
N VAL A 7 -23.81 12.39 -6.56
CA VAL A 7 -23.74 12.27 -5.10
C VAL A 7 -22.95 13.47 -4.55
N THR A 8 -23.56 14.22 -3.64
CA THR A 8 -22.94 15.42 -3.06
C THR A 8 -21.99 15.04 -1.92
N GLY A 9 -20.95 15.84 -1.67
CA GLY A 9 -19.95 15.54 -0.62
C GLY A 9 -20.54 15.34 0.79
N ARG A 10 -21.67 15.98 1.09
CA ARG A 10 -22.42 15.77 2.35
C ARG A 10 -23.04 14.39 2.48
N GLU A 11 -23.43 13.77 1.37
CA GLU A 11 -24.00 12.42 1.37
C GLU A 11 -22.90 11.37 1.55
N LEU A 12 -21.68 11.65 1.07
CA LEU A 12 -20.50 10.81 1.32
C LEU A 12 -20.08 10.88 2.79
N ASP A 13 -20.02 12.08 3.38
CA ASP A 13 -19.70 12.26 4.81
C ASP A 13 -20.75 11.57 5.70
N ALA A 14 -22.05 11.74 5.41
CA ALA A 14 -23.11 11.09 6.18
C ALA A 14 -23.12 9.55 6.04
N THR A 15 -22.68 9.03 4.89
CA THR A 15 -22.54 7.59 4.67
C THR A 15 -21.31 7.06 5.44
N SER A 16 -20.22 7.83 5.48
CA SER A 16 -19.02 7.51 6.28
C SER A 16 -19.37 7.44 7.77
N ASP A 17 -20.04 8.46 8.29
CA ASP A 17 -20.43 8.52 9.70
C ASP A 17 -21.39 7.37 10.08
N ALA A 18 -22.33 7.03 9.19
CA ALA A 18 -23.25 5.91 9.41
C ALA A 18 -22.54 4.54 9.34
N ILE A 19 -21.52 4.40 8.48
CA ILE A 19 -20.67 3.20 8.44
C ILE A 19 -19.87 3.06 9.74
N ASP A 20 -19.32 4.16 10.26
CA ASP A 20 -18.60 4.19 11.52
C ASP A 20 -19.50 3.86 12.72
N GLU A 21 -20.73 4.38 12.77
CA GLU A 21 -21.72 4.03 13.81
C GLU A 21 -22.10 2.54 13.79
N VAL A 22 -22.27 1.95 12.60
CA VAL A 22 -22.55 0.50 12.47
C VAL A 22 -21.34 -0.34 12.86
N ASN A 23 -20.12 0.13 12.59
CA ASN A 23 -18.87 -0.55 12.98
C ASN A 23 -18.67 -0.54 14.51
N VAL A 24 -19.03 0.54 15.21
CA VAL A 24 -19.00 0.64 16.68
C VAL A 24 -19.93 -0.38 17.34
N ILE A 25 -21.06 -0.70 16.72
CA ILE A 25 -22.02 -1.70 17.24
C ILE A 25 -21.49 -3.15 17.10
N LYS A 26 -20.46 -3.38 16.27
CA LYS A 26 -19.93 -4.72 15.95
C LYS A 26 -18.48 -4.98 16.38
N GLY A 27 -17.74 -4.00 16.88
CA GLY A 27 -16.33 -4.14 17.27
C GLY A 27 -15.66 -2.82 17.69
N LYS A 28 -14.32 -2.76 17.66
CA LYS A 28 -13.57 -1.52 17.87
C LYS A 28 -13.61 -0.66 16.61
N MET A 29 -13.49 0.66 16.77
CA MET A 29 -13.25 1.56 15.63
C MET A 29 -11.93 1.19 14.93
N TRP A 30 -11.89 1.38 13.62
CA TRP A 30 -10.70 1.07 12.82
C TRP A 30 -9.47 1.87 13.29
N ASN A 31 -9.67 3.12 13.72
CA ASN A 31 -8.62 4.02 14.21
C ASN A 31 -8.27 3.88 15.70
N ALA A 32 -8.91 2.95 16.44
CA ALA A 32 -8.50 2.69 17.82
C ALA A 32 -7.00 2.32 17.90
N GLU A 33 -6.33 2.61 19.01
CA GLU A 33 -4.91 2.22 19.14
C GLU A 33 -4.75 0.70 19.02
N SER A 34 -3.64 0.28 18.41
CA SER A 34 -3.27 -1.13 18.27
C SER A 34 -2.78 -1.65 19.62
N GLU A 35 -3.41 -2.72 20.11
CA GLU A 35 -3.00 -3.42 21.35
C GLU A 35 -2.04 -4.58 21.02
N PHE A 36 -2.07 -5.06 19.77
CA PHE A 36 -1.28 -6.18 19.29
C PHE A 36 0.25 -5.97 19.44
N ASP A 37 0.74 -4.77 19.12
CA ASP A 37 2.17 -4.47 19.04
C ASP A 37 2.76 -3.87 20.32
N GLU A 38 1.99 -3.70 21.40
CA GLU A 38 2.44 -3.08 22.66
C GLU A 38 3.69 -3.77 23.26
N LYS A 39 3.80 -5.09 23.05
CA LYS A 39 4.90 -5.92 23.59
C LYS A 39 5.99 -6.19 22.56
N LYS A 40 5.87 -5.68 21.34
CA LYS A 40 6.84 -5.90 20.27
C LYS A 40 8.03 -4.96 20.45
N ASP A 41 9.23 -5.49 20.28
CA ASP A 41 10.45 -4.68 20.27
C ASP A 41 10.59 -3.97 18.92
N LYS A 42 10.08 -2.74 18.86
CA LYS A 42 10.03 -1.92 17.64
C LYS A 42 11.42 -1.57 17.09
N SER A 43 12.49 -1.69 17.91
CA SER A 43 13.86 -1.36 17.49
C SER A 43 14.47 -2.36 16.50
N LYS A 44 13.88 -3.55 16.39
CA LYS A 44 14.36 -4.63 15.51
C LYS A 44 13.83 -4.56 14.08
N PHE A 45 12.91 -3.65 13.79
CA PHE A 45 12.25 -3.55 12.49
C PHE A 45 12.77 -2.34 11.73
N ARG A 46 12.97 -2.51 10.42
CA ARG A 46 13.43 -1.43 9.52
C ARG A 46 14.77 -0.80 9.93
N ASP A 47 15.71 -1.62 10.41
CA ASP A 47 17.09 -1.20 10.66
C ASP A 47 17.88 -1.17 9.34
N TYR A 48 17.77 -0.04 8.63
CA TYR A 48 18.48 0.18 7.36
C TYR A 48 19.98 0.44 7.55
N GLU A 49 20.45 0.77 8.75
CA GLU A 49 21.90 0.91 8.99
C GLU A 49 22.56 -0.46 8.98
N ALA A 50 21.95 -1.43 9.69
CA ALA A 50 22.41 -2.81 9.78
C ALA A 50 21.94 -3.72 8.62
N ALA A 51 21.09 -3.22 7.72
CA ALA A 51 20.58 -4.00 6.58
C ALA A 51 21.71 -4.55 5.68
N CYS A 52 21.46 -5.74 5.12
CA CYS A 52 22.42 -6.43 4.26
C CYS A 52 22.59 -5.74 2.90
N ASP A 53 23.70 -6.04 2.22
CA ASP A 53 24.06 -5.42 0.93
C ASP A 53 23.00 -5.62 -0.15
N ARG A 54 22.23 -6.72 -0.09
CA ARG A 54 21.11 -6.98 -1.02
C ARG A 54 20.04 -5.89 -0.94
N VAL A 55 19.62 -5.52 0.27
CA VAL A 55 18.59 -4.49 0.49
C VAL A 55 19.10 -3.10 0.09
N LYS A 56 20.37 -2.79 0.40
CA LYS A 56 21.02 -1.55 -0.03
C LYS A 56 21.12 -1.44 -1.55
N ALA A 57 21.49 -2.53 -2.23
CA ALA A 57 21.57 -2.59 -3.69
C ALA A 57 20.19 -2.47 -4.34
N PHE A 58 19.17 -3.11 -3.76
CA PHE A 58 17.79 -3.00 -4.21
C PHE A 58 17.29 -1.55 -4.20
N TYR A 59 17.40 -0.84 -3.07
CA TYR A 59 16.92 0.54 -2.97
C TYR A 59 17.72 1.48 -3.85
N LYS A 60 19.03 1.27 -3.97
CA LYS A 60 19.85 2.01 -4.93
C LYS A 60 19.32 1.85 -6.36
N GLU A 61 19.04 0.63 -6.80
CA GLU A 61 18.50 0.37 -8.13
C GLU A 61 17.12 1.03 -8.32
N GLN A 62 16.24 0.93 -7.32
CA GLN A 62 14.93 1.58 -7.34
C GLN A 62 15.07 3.09 -7.49
N HIS A 63 15.87 3.73 -6.65
CA HIS A 63 16.08 5.17 -6.67
C HIS A 63 16.72 5.64 -7.98
N GLU A 64 17.59 4.84 -8.60
CA GLU A 64 18.20 5.16 -9.90
C GLU A 64 17.20 5.10 -11.06
N LYS A 65 16.26 4.14 -11.03
CA LYS A 65 15.42 3.81 -12.19
C LYS A 65 13.99 4.39 -12.15
N GLN A 66 13.45 4.66 -10.96
CA GLN A 66 12.14 5.28 -10.79
C GLN A 66 12.20 6.77 -11.17
N THR A 67 11.96 7.03 -12.46
CA THR A 67 11.87 8.36 -13.05
C THR A 67 10.42 8.70 -13.38
N VAL A 68 10.13 9.98 -13.65
CA VAL A 68 8.84 10.43 -14.22
C VAL A 68 8.53 9.67 -15.51
N ALA A 69 9.53 9.53 -16.40
CA ALA A 69 9.36 8.84 -17.67
C ALA A 69 8.95 7.38 -17.48
N TYR A 70 9.62 6.66 -16.57
CA TYR A 70 9.26 5.28 -16.23
C TYR A 70 7.85 5.20 -15.62
N ASN A 71 7.52 6.10 -14.70
CA ASN A 71 6.23 6.13 -14.01
C ASN A 71 5.04 6.42 -14.93
N ILE A 72 5.24 7.23 -15.97
CA ILE A 72 4.25 7.45 -17.02
C ILE A 72 4.08 6.17 -17.85
N LYS A 73 5.19 5.54 -18.28
CA LYS A 73 5.17 4.28 -19.03
C LYS A 73 4.43 3.18 -18.26
N ALA A 74 4.75 2.97 -16.99
CA ALA A 74 4.14 1.94 -16.16
C ALA A 74 2.61 2.13 -16.02
N ARG A 75 2.15 3.38 -15.83
CA ARG A 75 0.72 3.70 -15.78
C ARG A 75 0.00 3.53 -17.11
N VAL A 76 0.66 3.77 -18.24
CA VAL A 76 0.12 3.46 -19.57
C VAL A 76 0.05 1.95 -19.77
N ASP A 77 1.09 1.21 -19.39
CA ASP A 77 1.16 -0.24 -19.46
C ASP A 77 0.08 -0.90 -18.59
N PHE A 78 -0.19 -0.35 -17.41
CA PHE A 78 -1.31 -0.77 -16.56
C PHE A 78 -2.65 -0.71 -17.30
N LYS A 79 -2.95 0.43 -17.93
CA LYS A 79 -4.23 0.66 -18.62
C LYS A 79 -4.38 -0.13 -19.93
N THR A 80 -3.27 -0.51 -20.56
CA THR A 80 -3.29 -1.09 -21.92
C THR A 80 -3.09 -2.59 -21.94
N LYS A 81 -2.43 -3.17 -20.93
CA LYS A 81 -2.15 -4.60 -20.84
C LYS A 81 -3.21 -5.30 -19.99
N LYS A 82 -3.74 -6.41 -20.51
CA LYS A 82 -4.53 -7.37 -19.74
C LYS A 82 -3.56 -8.38 -19.11
N ARG A 83 -3.66 -8.65 -17.81
CA ARG A 83 -2.76 -9.58 -17.13
C ARG A 83 -3.47 -10.87 -16.79
N ALA A 84 -4.41 -10.84 -15.84
CA ALA A 84 -5.08 -12.04 -15.37
C ALA A 84 -6.54 -11.77 -14.97
N ARG A 85 -7.34 -12.83 -14.97
CA ARG A 85 -8.70 -12.82 -14.42
C ARG A 85 -8.81 -13.98 -13.44
N MET A 86 -8.97 -13.66 -12.16
CA MET A 86 -9.02 -14.64 -11.09
C MET A 86 -9.67 -14.05 -9.84
N GLY A 87 -10.13 -14.92 -8.94
CA GLY A 87 -10.58 -14.52 -7.62
C GLY A 87 -9.42 -14.11 -6.71
N VAL A 88 -9.71 -13.35 -5.66
CA VAL A 88 -8.71 -12.89 -4.68
C VAL A 88 -7.92 -14.05 -4.07
N TRP A 89 -8.59 -15.14 -3.70
CA TRP A 89 -7.89 -16.27 -3.08
C TRP A 89 -6.94 -16.98 -4.06
N GLU A 90 -7.31 -17.06 -5.33
CA GLU A 90 -6.44 -17.58 -6.39
C GLU A 90 -5.21 -16.67 -6.59
N ALA A 91 -5.40 -15.35 -6.50
CA ALA A 91 -4.30 -14.38 -6.49
C ALA A 91 -3.36 -14.54 -5.28
N ILE A 92 -3.89 -14.82 -4.08
CA ILE A 92 -3.09 -15.14 -2.89
C ILE A 92 -2.25 -16.40 -3.13
N GLU A 93 -2.86 -17.47 -3.66
CA GLU A 93 -2.17 -18.72 -3.98
C GLU A 93 -1.09 -18.52 -5.07
N MET A 94 -1.35 -17.64 -6.04
CA MET A 94 -0.38 -17.27 -7.07
C MET A 94 0.79 -16.47 -6.48
N LEU A 95 0.51 -15.48 -5.62
CA LEU A 95 1.55 -14.68 -4.96
C LEU A 95 2.49 -15.55 -4.12
N ASN A 96 1.95 -16.61 -3.52
CA ASN A 96 2.72 -17.55 -2.71
C ASN A 96 3.81 -18.32 -3.50
N THR A 97 3.84 -18.20 -4.82
CA THR A 97 4.91 -18.76 -5.66
C THR A 97 6.13 -17.82 -5.80
N ILE A 98 6.08 -16.61 -5.23
CA ILE A 98 7.10 -15.56 -5.35
C ILE A 98 7.88 -15.38 -4.03
N ILE A 99 9.15 -15.01 -4.14
CA ILE A 99 10.02 -14.59 -3.03
C ILE A 99 10.29 -13.08 -3.16
N ASP A 100 10.06 -12.31 -2.09
CA ASP A 100 10.35 -10.88 -1.99
C ASP A 100 11.78 -10.68 -1.45
N ASP A 101 12.67 -10.06 -2.25
CA ASP A 101 14.07 -9.82 -1.88
C ASP A 101 14.30 -8.47 -1.19
N SER A 102 13.29 -7.59 -1.15
CA SER A 102 13.40 -6.23 -0.58
C SER A 102 13.23 -6.19 0.93
N ASP A 103 12.57 -7.19 1.51
CA ASP A 103 12.29 -7.25 2.94
C ASP A 103 13.53 -7.75 3.72
N PRO A 104 14.09 -6.93 4.63
CA PRO A 104 15.19 -7.37 5.51
C PRO A 104 14.73 -8.32 6.62
N ASP A 105 13.42 -8.38 6.89
CA ASP A 105 12.90 -8.90 8.16
C ASP A 105 12.46 -10.37 8.09
N THR A 106 12.30 -11.01 6.90
CA THR A 106 11.77 -12.40 6.86
C THR A 106 12.18 -13.26 5.64
N SER A 107 12.08 -14.60 5.80
CA SER A 107 12.04 -15.60 4.71
C SER A 107 10.66 -16.26 4.59
N MET A 108 9.61 -15.55 5.01
CA MET A 108 8.25 -16.09 5.14
C MET A 108 7.58 -16.26 3.78
N SER A 109 6.65 -17.21 3.71
CA SER A 109 5.80 -17.32 2.53
C SER A 109 4.84 -16.11 2.47
N GLN A 110 4.50 -15.67 1.26
CA GLN A 110 3.66 -14.48 1.08
C GLN A 110 2.26 -14.69 1.69
N ILE A 111 1.71 -15.91 1.61
CA ILE A 111 0.41 -16.22 2.22
C ILE A 111 0.44 -16.10 3.74
N GLU A 112 1.55 -16.46 4.39
CA GLU A 112 1.69 -16.32 5.83
C GLU A 112 1.73 -14.84 6.24
N HIS A 113 2.48 -14.00 5.53
CA HIS A 113 2.52 -12.55 5.80
C HIS A 113 1.14 -11.91 5.70
N LEU A 114 0.40 -12.19 4.62
CA LEU A 114 -0.96 -11.69 4.42
C LEU A 114 -1.91 -12.14 5.55
N LEU A 115 -1.84 -13.41 5.95
CA LEU A 115 -2.67 -13.95 7.02
C LEU A 115 -2.27 -13.43 8.40
N GLN A 116 -0.98 -13.24 8.68
CA GLN A 116 -0.51 -12.66 9.94
C GLN A 116 -0.99 -11.23 10.11
N THR A 117 -0.88 -10.43 9.05
CA THR A 117 -1.39 -9.05 9.03
C THR A 117 -2.90 -9.05 9.31
N ALA A 118 -3.67 -9.88 8.59
CA ALA A 118 -5.12 -9.97 8.74
C ALA A 118 -5.55 -10.50 10.12
N GLU A 119 -4.86 -11.52 10.66
CA GLU A 119 -5.16 -12.08 11.99
C GLU A 119 -4.77 -11.11 13.11
N ALA A 120 -3.70 -10.32 12.96
CA ALA A 120 -3.37 -9.27 13.93
C ALA A 120 -4.48 -8.22 14.02
N ILE A 121 -4.96 -7.75 12.86
CA ILE A 121 -6.11 -6.84 12.76
C ILE A 121 -7.37 -7.48 13.38
N ARG A 122 -7.62 -8.77 13.11
CA ARG A 122 -8.78 -9.49 13.63
C ARG A 122 -8.73 -9.67 15.15
N ARG A 123 -7.56 -10.00 15.71
CA ARG A 123 -7.35 -10.17 17.17
C ARG A 123 -7.55 -8.87 17.93
N ASP A 124 -7.19 -7.75 17.32
CA ASP A 124 -7.44 -6.41 17.89
C ASP A 124 -8.90 -5.96 17.76
N GLY A 125 -9.78 -6.78 17.17
CA GLY A 125 -11.22 -6.51 17.09
C GLY A 125 -11.58 -5.42 16.09
N LYS A 126 -10.72 -5.18 15.10
CA LYS A 126 -10.94 -4.20 14.03
C LYS A 126 -12.02 -4.66 13.04
N PRO A 127 -12.65 -3.73 12.29
CA PRO A 127 -13.71 -4.06 11.36
C PRO A 127 -13.30 -5.06 10.28
N GLU A 128 -14.27 -5.85 9.80
CA GLU A 128 -14.05 -6.88 8.77
C GLU A 128 -13.41 -6.33 7.48
N TRP A 129 -13.73 -5.09 7.09
CA TRP A 129 -13.13 -4.46 5.91
C TRP A 129 -11.63 -4.21 6.11
N MET A 130 -11.19 -3.93 7.34
CA MET A 130 -9.77 -3.69 7.66
C MET A 130 -9.01 -5.01 7.69
N GLN A 131 -9.64 -6.08 8.17
CA GLN A 131 -9.08 -7.43 8.14
C GLN A 131 -8.82 -7.91 6.71
N VAL A 132 -9.81 -7.75 5.82
CA VAL A 132 -9.60 -8.09 4.40
C VAL A 132 -8.59 -7.15 3.74
N THR A 133 -8.51 -5.88 4.16
CA THR A 133 -7.46 -4.96 3.69
C THR A 133 -6.05 -5.49 4.03
N GLY A 134 -5.85 -5.97 5.26
CA GLY A 134 -4.60 -6.64 5.67
C GLY A 134 -4.30 -7.89 4.86
N LEU A 135 -5.31 -8.70 4.52
CA LEU A 135 -5.14 -9.88 3.66
C LEU A 135 -4.72 -9.51 2.22
N LEU A 136 -5.04 -8.30 1.77
CA LEU A 136 -4.89 -7.90 0.37
C LEU A 136 -3.68 -7.04 0.09
N HIS A 137 -3.21 -6.24 1.06
CA HIS A 137 -2.35 -5.07 0.83
C HIS A 137 -1.15 -5.33 -0.09
N ASP A 138 -0.56 -6.52 0.00
CA ASP A 138 0.63 -6.93 -0.74
C ASP A 138 0.33 -7.69 -2.05
N LEU A 139 -0.93 -7.93 -2.42
CA LEU A 139 -1.28 -8.64 -3.67
C LEU A 139 -0.84 -7.90 -4.94
N GLY A 140 -0.49 -6.62 -4.84
CA GLY A 140 0.11 -5.92 -5.95
C GLY A 140 1.48 -6.46 -6.37
N LYS A 141 2.13 -7.25 -5.50
CA LYS A 141 3.38 -7.97 -5.79
C LYS A 141 3.25 -8.98 -6.93
N LEU A 142 2.03 -9.34 -7.32
CA LEU A 142 1.76 -10.12 -8.54
C LEU A 142 2.32 -9.47 -9.82
N LEU A 143 2.64 -8.16 -9.81
CA LEU A 143 3.38 -7.51 -10.89
C LEU A 143 4.68 -8.24 -11.26
N LEU A 144 5.33 -8.91 -10.30
CA LEU A 144 6.52 -9.74 -10.54
C LEU A 144 6.26 -10.90 -11.52
N LEU A 145 5.01 -11.35 -11.66
CA LEU A 145 4.59 -12.36 -12.63
C LEU A 145 4.00 -11.76 -13.91
N PHE A 146 3.73 -10.45 -13.92
CA PHE A 146 3.04 -9.75 -15.01
C PHE A 146 3.95 -8.83 -15.82
N GLY A 147 5.25 -9.11 -15.80
CA GLY A 147 6.25 -8.45 -16.65
C GLY A 147 6.90 -7.21 -16.03
N ALA A 148 7.05 -7.20 -14.70
CA ALA A 148 7.99 -6.32 -14.00
C ALA A 148 9.40 -6.38 -14.64
N GLU A 149 10.09 -5.24 -14.68
CA GLU A 149 11.48 -5.19 -15.16
C GLU A 149 12.48 -5.64 -14.07
N GLY A 150 12.04 -5.69 -12.81
CA GLY A 150 12.77 -6.23 -11.67
C GLY A 150 11.99 -5.98 -10.37
N GLN A 151 12.50 -6.42 -9.22
CA GLN A 151 11.78 -6.15 -7.97
C GLN A 151 11.66 -4.65 -7.65
N TRP A 152 12.62 -3.86 -8.11
CA TRP A 152 12.71 -2.41 -7.86
C TRP A 152 11.48 -1.62 -8.37
N ASP A 153 10.73 -2.16 -9.33
CA ASP A 153 9.50 -1.56 -9.86
C ASP A 153 8.20 -2.16 -9.29
N VAL A 154 8.32 -3.00 -8.25
CA VAL A 154 7.18 -3.64 -7.58
C VAL A 154 7.16 -3.37 -6.08
N VAL A 155 8.25 -3.64 -5.37
CA VAL A 155 8.29 -3.65 -3.89
C VAL A 155 9.07 -2.47 -3.32
N GLY A 156 9.14 -2.38 -1.99
CA GLY A 156 9.90 -1.36 -1.27
C GLY A 156 9.14 -0.05 -1.01
N ASP A 157 9.73 0.79 -0.16
CA ASP A 157 9.20 2.11 0.18
C ASP A 157 8.96 2.96 -1.07
N THR A 158 7.84 3.67 -1.11
CA THR A 158 7.49 4.57 -2.22
C THR A 158 7.86 6.02 -1.93
N PHE A 159 8.02 6.81 -3.00
CA PHE A 159 8.34 8.23 -2.93
C PHE A 159 7.72 8.99 -4.10
N VAL A 160 7.68 10.32 -4.02
CA VAL A 160 7.15 11.15 -5.10
C VAL A 160 8.19 11.28 -6.21
N VAL A 161 7.80 11.00 -7.45
CA VAL A 161 8.60 11.33 -8.65
C VAL A 161 8.16 12.67 -9.24
N GLY A 162 9.04 13.37 -9.96
CA GLY A 162 8.69 14.62 -10.65
C GLY A 162 8.70 15.88 -9.79
N CYS A 163 9.22 15.79 -8.57
CA CYS A 163 9.68 16.90 -7.76
C CYS A 163 10.93 16.47 -6.98
N LYS A 164 11.53 17.41 -6.24
CA LYS A 164 12.76 17.15 -5.51
C LYS A 164 12.57 15.99 -4.54
N PHE A 165 13.47 15.00 -4.62
CA PHE A 165 13.50 13.88 -3.68
C PHE A 165 13.77 14.37 -2.26
N SER A 166 12.97 13.88 -1.31
CA SER A 166 13.10 14.21 0.10
C SER A 166 14.33 13.55 0.72
N ASP A 167 15.04 14.25 1.61
CA ASP A 167 16.15 13.70 2.40
C ASP A 167 15.71 12.69 3.47
N LYS A 168 14.39 12.59 3.69
CA LYS A 168 13.73 11.58 4.54
C LYS A 168 13.43 10.26 3.83
N ILE A 169 13.71 10.14 2.53
CA ILE A 169 13.68 8.83 1.87
C ILE A 169 14.89 8.04 2.36
N ILE A 170 14.74 6.74 2.55
CA ILE A 170 15.86 5.86 2.93
C ILE A 170 17.00 5.94 1.89
N TYR A 171 18.25 5.94 2.36
CA TYR A 171 19.44 6.10 1.51
C TYR A 171 19.35 7.26 0.49
N PRO A 172 19.05 8.49 0.91
CA PRO A 172 18.77 9.60 0.00
C PRO A 172 19.94 9.92 -0.95
N GLU A 173 21.17 9.57 -0.58
CA GLU A 173 22.37 9.70 -1.41
C GLU A 173 22.35 8.85 -2.68
N THR A 174 21.55 7.78 -2.71
CA THR A 174 21.49 6.86 -3.86
C THR A 174 20.70 7.44 -5.05
N PHE A 175 19.99 8.55 -4.86
CA PHE A 175 19.38 9.32 -5.95
C PHE A 175 20.40 10.07 -6.81
N ALA A 176 21.69 10.08 -6.44
CA ALA A 176 22.74 10.78 -7.19
C ALA A 176 22.88 10.31 -8.66
N ASN A 177 22.42 9.09 -8.98
CA ASN A 177 22.46 8.53 -10.33
C ASN A 177 21.09 8.57 -11.05
N ASN A 178 20.03 9.04 -10.39
CA ASN A 178 18.74 9.25 -11.03
C ASN A 178 18.82 10.51 -11.93
N PRO A 179 18.47 10.43 -13.22
CA PRO A 179 18.52 11.60 -14.11
C PRO A 179 17.59 12.74 -13.68
N ASP A 180 16.45 12.44 -13.04
CA ASP A 180 15.47 13.44 -12.59
C ASP A 180 16.03 14.33 -11.47
N THR A 181 17.06 13.87 -10.73
CA THR A 181 17.76 14.65 -9.69
C THR A 181 18.38 15.93 -10.26
N TYR A 182 18.77 15.92 -11.54
CA TYR A 182 19.45 17.04 -12.20
C TYR A 182 18.56 17.76 -13.22
N ASP A 183 17.31 17.31 -13.40
CA ASP A 183 16.36 17.96 -14.29
C ASP A 183 15.95 19.32 -13.73
N ALA A 184 15.93 20.35 -14.58
CA ALA A 184 15.68 21.73 -14.15
C ALA A 184 14.25 21.95 -13.60
N VAL A 185 13.30 21.08 -13.94
CA VAL A 185 11.94 21.09 -13.39
C VAL A 185 11.88 20.18 -12.18
N TYR A 186 12.23 18.90 -12.32
CA TYR A 186 12.01 17.90 -11.27
C TYR A 186 12.89 18.12 -10.04
N SER A 187 14.05 18.76 -10.16
CA SER A 187 14.91 19.09 -9.01
C SER A 187 14.38 20.21 -8.11
N THR A 188 13.27 20.87 -8.49
CA THR A 188 12.64 21.92 -7.69
C THR A 188 11.65 21.36 -6.66
N GLU A 189 11.34 22.15 -5.63
CA GLU A 189 10.44 21.74 -4.53
C GLU A 189 9.11 21.17 -5.03
N TYR A 190 8.46 21.84 -5.98
CA TYR A 190 7.17 21.39 -6.51
C TYR A 190 7.29 20.59 -7.81
N GLY A 191 8.38 20.76 -8.56
CA GLY A 191 8.55 20.15 -9.87
C GLY A 191 7.33 20.33 -10.77
N ILE A 192 6.66 19.23 -11.12
CA ILE A 192 5.46 19.24 -11.97
C ILE A 192 4.15 19.50 -11.21
N TYR A 193 4.19 19.57 -9.89
CA TYR A 193 3.00 19.66 -9.03
C TYR A 193 2.65 21.09 -8.66
N LYS A 194 1.41 21.29 -8.22
CA LYS A 194 0.97 22.53 -7.57
C LYS A 194 1.11 22.39 -6.05
N PRO A 195 1.34 23.49 -5.33
CA PRO A 195 1.27 23.48 -3.87
C PRO A 195 -0.06 22.92 -3.38
N ASN A 196 -0.01 22.02 -2.40
CA ASN A 196 -1.17 21.39 -1.76
C ASN A 196 -2.17 20.75 -2.74
N CYS A 197 -1.67 20.21 -3.86
CA CYS A 197 -2.52 19.59 -4.88
C CYS A 197 -3.23 18.32 -4.41
N GLY A 198 -2.79 17.72 -3.32
CA GLY A 198 -3.32 16.49 -2.76
C GLY A 198 -2.66 15.25 -3.35
N LEU A 199 -2.50 14.19 -2.55
CA LEU A 199 -1.80 12.97 -2.98
C LEU A 199 -2.50 12.23 -4.14
N ASP A 200 -3.79 12.48 -4.37
CA ASP A 200 -4.50 11.98 -5.55
C ASP A 200 -3.92 12.52 -6.87
N ASN A 201 -3.27 13.69 -6.83
CA ASN A 201 -2.68 14.37 -7.98
C ASN A 201 -1.16 14.21 -8.06
N VAL A 202 -0.58 13.36 -7.22
CA VAL A 202 0.86 13.12 -7.14
C VAL A 202 1.19 11.75 -7.72
N MET A 203 2.25 11.65 -8.52
CA MET A 203 2.80 10.34 -8.91
C MET A 203 3.76 9.86 -7.85
N LEU A 204 3.35 8.82 -7.12
CA LEU A 204 4.28 7.97 -6.38
C LEU A 204 5.02 7.04 -7.36
N SER A 205 6.24 6.69 -6.99
CA SER A 205 7.03 5.63 -7.63
C SER A 205 6.17 4.39 -7.84
N TRP A 206 6.26 3.80 -9.02
CA TRP A 206 5.40 2.70 -9.42
C TRP A 206 5.73 1.44 -8.61
N GLY A 207 4.69 0.73 -8.16
CA GLY A 207 4.84 -0.48 -7.35
C GLY A 207 3.50 -1.12 -7.02
N HIS A 208 3.54 -2.08 -6.09
CA HIS A 208 2.40 -2.88 -5.65
C HIS A 208 1.26 -2.03 -5.07
N ASP A 209 1.54 -0.97 -4.30
CA ASP A 209 0.53 -0.05 -3.75
C ASP A 209 -0.39 0.53 -4.84
N GLU A 210 0.20 1.27 -5.79
CA GLU A 210 -0.55 1.98 -6.83
C GLU A 210 -1.22 0.99 -7.78
N TYR A 211 -0.55 -0.13 -8.10
CA TYR A 211 -1.14 -1.18 -8.92
C TYR A 211 -2.37 -1.79 -8.25
N LEU A 212 -2.24 -2.26 -7.01
CA LEU A 212 -3.35 -2.92 -6.31
C LEU A 212 -4.50 -1.94 -6.08
N TYR A 213 -4.21 -0.71 -5.67
CA TYR A 213 -5.22 0.34 -5.56
C TYR A 213 -6.04 0.48 -6.86
N ASN A 214 -5.37 0.54 -8.01
CA ASN A 214 -6.07 0.66 -9.29
C ASN A 214 -6.83 -0.63 -9.69
N VAL A 215 -6.41 -1.81 -9.25
CA VAL A 215 -7.17 -3.06 -9.43
C VAL A 215 -8.46 -3.03 -8.60
N VAL A 216 -8.39 -2.67 -7.32
CA VAL A 216 -9.50 -2.89 -6.38
C VAL A 216 -10.47 -1.72 -6.23
N LYS A 217 -10.05 -0.47 -6.51
CA LYS A 217 -10.86 0.73 -6.23
C LYS A 217 -12.21 0.75 -6.94
N ASP A 218 -12.28 0.17 -8.14
CA ASP A 218 -13.50 0.13 -8.97
C ASP A 218 -14.15 -1.26 -9.01
N GLN A 219 -13.55 -2.25 -8.34
CA GLN A 219 -13.97 -3.66 -8.33
C GLN A 219 -14.26 -4.19 -6.91
N SER A 220 -14.42 -3.29 -5.94
CA SER A 220 -14.69 -3.65 -4.53
C SER A 220 -15.69 -2.71 -3.87
N THR A 221 -16.18 -3.11 -2.70
CA THR A 221 -17.00 -2.26 -1.82
C THR A 221 -16.20 -1.79 -0.59
N LEU A 222 -14.87 -1.75 -0.71
CA LEU A 222 -13.99 -1.27 0.34
C LEU A 222 -14.21 0.23 0.60
N PRO A 223 -14.15 0.68 1.87
CA PRO A 223 -14.29 2.09 2.19
C PRO A 223 -13.03 2.89 1.78
N PRO A 224 -13.13 4.24 1.70
CA PRO A 224 -12.01 5.10 1.33
C PRO A 224 -10.74 4.89 2.17
N GLU A 225 -10.88 4.60 3.46
CA GLU A 225 -9.79 4.33 4.40
C GLU A 225 -9.00 3.08 4.01
N ALA A 226 -9.70 2.00 3.63
CA ALA A 226 -9.09 0.77 3.14
C ALA A 226 -8.29 1.00 1.85
N LEU A 227 -8.86 1.76 0.93
CA LEU A 227 -8.19 2.10 -0.33
C LEU A 227 -6.96 2.99 -0.09
N ALA A 228 -7.01 3.88 0.90
CA ALA A 228 -5.87 4.68 1.30
C ALA A 228 -4.77 3.84 1.97
N MET A 229 -5.13 2.90 2.86
CA MET A 229 -4.19 1.94 3.43
C MET A 229 -3.47 1.18 2.31
N ILE A 230 -4.18 0.63 1.33
CA ILE A 230 -3.58 -0.07 0.19
C ILE A 230 -2.64 0.84 -0.60
N ARG A 231 -3.08 2.05 -0.94
CA ARG A 231 -2.34 2.93 -1.87
C ARG A 231 -1.09 3.58 -1.25
N TYR A 232 -1.04 3.70 0.07
CA TYR A 232 -0.03 4.53 0.74
C TYR A 232 0.73 3.82 1.87
N HIS A 233 0.51 2.53 2.12
CA HIS A 233 1.20 1.80 3.19
C HIS A 233 2.72 1.70 3.01
N SER A 234 3.21 1.77 1.78
CA SER A 234 4.65 1.84 1.50
C SER A 234 5.19 3.28 1.49
N PHE A 235 4.36 4.31 1.65
CA PHE A 235 4.78 5.71 1.54
C PHE A 235 5.37 6.25 2.85
N TYR A 236 6.37 5.54 3.39
CA TYR A 236 7.03 5.83 4.67
C TYR A 236 7.55 7.26 4.82
N PRO A 237 8.16 7.88 3.78
CA PRO A 237 8.56 9.28 3.87
C PRO A 237 7.41 10.19 4.30
N TRP A 238 6.18 9.91 3.88
CA TRP A 238 5.01 10.70 4.27
C TRP A 238 4.44 10.24 5.62
N HIS A 239 3.98 8.99 5.73
CA HIS A 239 3.17 8.59 6.89
C HIS A 239 3.99 8.42 8.18
N ARG A 240 5.30 8.17 8.09
CA ARG A 240 6.20 8.03 9.23
C ARG A 240 7.06 9.28 9.43
N GLU A 241 7.73 9.73 8.38
CA GLU A 241 8.75 10.79 8.49
C GLU A 241 8.18 12.21 8.31
N GLY A 242 6.93 12.36 7.85
CA GLY A 242 6.29 13.66 7.65
C GLY A 242 6.90 14.50 6.52
N ALA A 243 7.45 13.85 5.49
CA ALA A 243 7.83 14.47 4.23
C ALA A 243 6.61 14.83 3.38
N TYR A 244 6.84 15.58 2.29
CA TYR A 244 5.85 15.91 1.26
C TYR A 244 4.61 16.70 1.71
N SER A 245 4.62 17.30 2.91
CA SER A 245 3.50 18.13 3.41
C SER A 245 3.14 19.33 2.53
N HIS A 246 4.09 19.83 1.72
CA HIS A 246 3.86 20.88 0.73
C HIS A 246 3.01 20.41 -0.47
N LEU A 247 2.84 19.09 -0.67
CA LEU A 247 1.97 18.51 -1.69
C LEU A 247 0.62 18.04 -1.14
N THR A 248 0.50 17.82 0.17
CA THR A 248 -0.70 17.28 0.81
C THR A 248 -1.78 18.34 1.04
N ASN A 249 -3.04 17.91 1.18
CA ASN A 249 -4.20 18.74 1.51
C ASN A 249 -4.99 18.20 2.73
N GLU A 250 -6.14 18.82 3.04
CA GLU A 250 -6.98 18.42 4.18
C GLU A 250 -7.49 16.97 4.09
N LYS A 251 -7.76 16.47 2.87
CA LYS A 251 -8.17 15.08 2.66
C LYS A 251 -7.04 14.13 3.03
N ASP A 252 -5.81 14.45 2.62
CA ASP A 252 -4.63 13.65 2.93
C ASP A 252 -4.38 13.55 4.44
N MET A 253 -4.65 14.63 5.19
CA MET A 253 -4.54 14.61 6.65
C MET A 253 -5.53 13.65 7.32
N LYS A 254 -6.72 13.45 6.73
CA LYS A 254 -7.70 12.46 7.23
C LYS A 254 -7.24 11.03 6.91
N ILE A 255 -6.85 10.76 5.67
CA ILE A 255 -6.40 9.41 5.29
C ILE A 255 -5.04 9.02 5.90
N LEU A 256 -4.23 9.99 6.32
CA LEU A 256 -3.00 9.75 7.08
C LEU A 256 -3.28 8.96 8.36
N GLU A 257 -4.41 9.21 9.03
CA GLU A 257 -4.83 8.44 10.20
C GLU A 257 -5.05 6.97 9.84
N ALA A 258 -5.78 6.69 8.76
CA ALA A 258 -6.00 5.33 8.26
C ALA A 258 -4.69 4.59 7.98
N VAL A 259 -3.76 5.23 7.27
CA VAL A 259 -2.46 4.61 6.93
C VAL A 259 -1.63 4.35 8.19
N LYS A 260 -1.61 5.29 9.13
CA LYS A 260 -0.93 5.12 10.43
C LYS A 260 -1.55 4.04 11.29
N SER A 261 -2.88 3.88 11.28
CA SER A 261 -3.57 2.81 12.01
C SER A 261 -3.29 1.43 11.41
N PHE A 262 -3.01 1.35 10.11
CA PHE A 262 -2.69 0.08 9.44
C PHE A 262 -1.23 -0.35 9.62
N ASN A 263 -0.29 0.59 9.55
CA ASN A 263 1.14 0.31 9.48
C ASN A 263 1.72 -0.61 10.59
N PRO A 264 1.28 -0.53 11.87
CA PRO A 264 1.75 -1.45 12.90
C PRO A 264 1.43 -2.92 12.60
N TYR A 265 0.30 -3.20 11.95
CA TYR A 265 -0.11 -4.56 11.61
C TYR A 265 0.78 -5.13 10.51
N ASP A 266 0.95 -4.42 9.39
CA ASP A 266 1.86 -4.81 8.31
C ASP A 266 3.29 -5.03 8.83
N LEU A 267 3.81 -4.10 9.63
CA LEU A 267 5.20 -4.15 10.04
C LEU A 267 5.48 -5.20 11.13
N TYR A 268 4.71 -5.21 12.21
CA TYR A 268 5.06 -5.96 13.41
C TYR A 268 4.48 -7.39 13.45
N SER A 269 3.49 -7.70 12.61
CA SER A 269 2.93 -9.06 12.53
C SER A 269 3.89 -10.08 11.92
N LYS A 270 4.91 -9.62 11.18
CA LYS A 270 5.98 -10.44 10.60
C LYS A 270 6.76 -11.29 11.61
N SER A 271 6.65 -10.96 12.90
CA SER A 271 7.28 -11.68 14.01
C SER A 271 6.33 -12.62 14.75
N ASP A 272 5.12 -12.82 14.25
CA ASP A 272 4.14 -13.73 14.84
C ASP A 272 4.44 -15.19 14.52
N GLU A 273 3.79 -16.09 15.26
CA GLU A 273 3.77 -17.51 14.95
C GLU A 273 3.12 -17.77 13.57
N PRO A 274 3.54 -18.83 12.86
CA PRO A 274 2.94 -19.22 11.59
C PRO A 274 1.43 -19.46 11.70
N CYS A 275 0.70 -19.11 10.63
CA CYS A 275 -0.75 -19.27 10.55
C CYS A 275 -1.15 -20.63 9.95
N ASP A 276 -2.23 -21.24 10.46
CA ASP A 276 -2.86 -22.42 9.84
C ASP A 276 -3.76 -21.99 8.67
N VAL A 277 -3.20 -22.01 7.46
CA VAL A 277 -3.85 -21.57 6.22
C VAL A 277 -5.17 -22.28 5.98
N GLU A 278 -5.21 -23.61 6.10
CA GLU A 278 -6.41 -24.41 5.79
C GLU A 278 -7.56 -24.12 6.76
N LYS A 279 -7.23 -23.85 8.03
CA LYS A 279 -8.21 -23.47 9.04
C LYS A 279 -8.75 -22.05 8.82
N LEU A 280 -7.91 -21.11 8.37
CA LEU A 280 -8.29 -19.71 8.18
C LEU A 280 -8.95 -19.44 6.83
N LYS A 281 -8.65 -20.23 5.81
CA LYS A 281 -9.16 -20.08 4.43
C LYS A 281 -10.68 -19.91 4.35
N PRO A 282 -11.53 -20.73 4.99
CA PRO A 282 -12.98 -20.55 4.92
C PRO A 282 -13.47 -19.20 5.46
N TYR A 283 -12.84 -18.69 6.52
CA TYR A 283 -13.20 -17.40 7.11
C TYR A 283 -12.90 -16.25 6.14
N TYR A 284 -11.67 -16.22 5.62
CA TYR A 284 -11.22 -15.15 4.72
C TYR A 284 -11.88 -15.21 3.34
N GLN A 285 -12.19 -16.41 2.82
CA GLN A 285 -13.01 -16.53 1.61
C GLN A 285 -14.42 -15.94 1.82
N GLY A 286 -15.00 -16.08 3.03
CA GLY A 286 -16.25 -15.42 3.40
C GLY A 286 -16.14 -13.89 3.39
N LEU A 287 -15.05 -13.33 3.94
CA LEU A 287 -14.80 -11.88 3.90
C LEU A 287 -14.57 -11.39 2.46
N ILE A 288 -13.77 -12.10 1.66
CA ILE A 288 -13.55 -11.78 0.25
C ILE A 288 -14.88 -11.71 -0.49
N ALA A 289 -15.75 -12.71 -0.35
CA ALA A 289 -17.05 -12.75 -1.02
C ALA A 289 -18.00 -11.61 -0.59
N LYS A 290 -17.78 -11.02 0.59
CA LYS A 290 -18.55 -9.85 1.06
C LYS A 290 -18.12 -8.57 0.36
N PHE A 291 -16.83 -8.40 0.08
CA PHE A 291 -16.28 -7.13 -0.40
C PHE A 291 -15.96 -7.11 -1.91
N PHE A 292 -15.85 -8.27 -2.54
CA PHE A 292 -15.40 -8.42 -3.92
C PHE A 292 -16.33 -9.30 -4.76
N PRO A 293 -16.40 -9.07 -6.09
CA PRO A 293 -16.97 -10.04 -7.01
C PRO A 293 -16.13 -11.33 -7.02
N PRO A 294 -16.69 -12.47 -7.47
CA PRO A 294 -15.96 -13.74 -7.53
C PRO A 294 -14.68 -13.70 -8.37
N VAL A 295 -14.60 -12.80 -9.37
CA VAL A 295 -13.47 -12.66 -10.30
C VAL A 295 -13.19 -11.17 -10.49
N LEU A 296 -11.91 -10.80 -10.41
CA LEU A 296 -11.41 -9.46 -10.71
C LEU A 296 -10.58 -9.49 -12.00
N ASP A 297 -10.49 -8.34 -12.64
CA ASP A 297 -9.48 -8.06 -13.66
C ASP A 297 -8.23 -7.50 -12.96
N TRP A 298 -7.13 -8.27 -13.00
CA TRP A 298 -5.81 -7.93 -12.45
C TRP A 298 -4.91 -7.33 -13.54
#